data_AF-A0A947J1Y2-F1
#
_entry.id   AF-A0A947J1Y2-F1
#
_cell.length_a   1.000
_cell.length_b   1.000
_cell.length_c   1.000
_cell.angle_alpha   90.00
_cell.angle_beta   90.00
_cell.angle_gamma   90.00
#
_symmetry.space_group_name_H-M   'P 1'
#
loop_
_entity.id
_entity.type
_entity.pdbx_description
1 polymer ?
#
loop_
_entity_poly.entity_id
_entity_poly.type
_entity_poly.pdbx_seq_one_letter_code
_entity_poly.pdbx_strand_id
1 'polypeptide(L)' 'INPWGGGMQLYTKQAFQEFGIELFFLKNSASKYKQFNNEFIPNLSIIDVLMFNPKNKILEMLKDYEL' A
#
# COMPACT_ATOMS: atom_id res chain seq x y z
N ILE A 1 3.48 0.25 -8.02
CA ILE A 1 3.96 -1.16 -8.08
C ILE A 1 3.56 -1.76 -6.74
N ASN A 2 2.90 -2.93 -6.70
CA ASN A 2 2.33 -3.51 -5.48
C ASN A 2 3.20 -4.68 -4.99
N PRO A 3 4.14 -4.48 -4.05
CA PRO A 3 4.99 -5.56 -3.57
C PRO A 3 4.54 -6.07 -2.19
N TRP A 4 3.40 -5.64 -1.67
CA TRP A 4 2.81 -6.29 -0.49
C TRP A 4 2.02 -7.52 -0.96
N GLY A 5 2.58 -8.72 -0.68
CA GLY A 5 2.04 -10.00 -1.15
C GLY A 5 2.98 -10.70 -2.14
N GLY A 6 2.43 -11.28 -3.22
CA GLY A 6 3.15 -12.20 -4.12
C GLY A 6 4.39 -11.61 -4.82
N GLY A 7 4.47 -10.29 -5.01
CA GLY A 7 5.64 -9.64 -5.60
C GLY A 7 6.87 -9.61 -4.70
N MET A 8 6.71 -9.66 -3.37
CA MET A 8 7.83 -9.67 -2.41
C MET A 8 8.72 -10.90 -2.60
N GLN A 9 8.13 -12.03 -2.96
CA GLN A 9 8.86 -13.30 -3.15
C GLN A 9 9.84 -13.25 -4.32
N LEU A 10 9.71 -12.27 -5.22
CA LEU A 10 10.61 -12.07 -6.36
C LEU A 10 11.89 -11.30 -5.98
N TYR A 11 11.97 -10.75 -4.77
CA TYR A 11 13.08 -9.92 -4.32
C TYR A 11 13.68 -10.45 -3.01
N THR A 12 15.01 -10.41 -2.89
CA THR A 12 15.72 -10.76 -1.65
C THR A 12 16.46 -9.56 -1.11
N LYS A 13 16.41 -9.31 0.21
CA LYS A 13 17.13 -8.18 0.81
C LYS A 13 18.64 -8.28 0.58
N GLN A 14 19.20 -9.49 0.56
CA GLN A 14 20.64 -9.71 0.33
C GLN A 14 21.10 -9.17 -1.03
N ALA A 15 20.34 -9.45 -2.11
CA ALA A 15 20.72 -9.03 -3.46
C ALA A 15 20.84 -7.49 -3.59
N PHE A 16 20.05 -6.73 -2.83
CA PHE A 16 20.13 -5.26 -2.83
C PHE A 16 21.23 -4.75 -1.91
N GLN A 17 21.46 -5.42 -0.76
CA GLN A 17 22.53 -5.07 0.17
C GLN A 17 23.93 -5.20 -0.46
N GLU A 18 24.14 -6.15 -1.36
CA GLU A 18 25.40 -6.30 -2.12
C GLU A 18 25.74 -5.04 -2.94
N PHE A 19 24.75 -4.26 -3.34
CA PHE A 19 24.91 -2.97 -4.02
C PHE A 19 24.80 -1.77 -3.09
N GLY A 20 24.78 -1.97 -1.76
CA GLY A 20 24.62 -0.92 -0.77
C GLY A 20 23.21 -0.33 -0.72
N ILE A 21 22.20 -1.05 -1.22
CA ILE A 21 20.81 -0.60 -1.26
C ILE A 21 20.01 -1.31 -0.17
N GLU A 22 19.30 -0.54 0.66
CA GLU A 22 18.38 -1.08 1.66
C GLU A 22 16.96 -1.20 1.08
N LEU A 23 16.43 -2.42 1.08
CA LEU A 23 15.12 -2.74 0.52
C LEU A 23 14.04 -2.76 1.60
N PHE A 24 13.05 -1.88 1.45
CA PHE A 24 11.86 -1.79 2.29
C PHE A 24 10.60 -2.14 1.50
N PHE A 25 9.60 -2.69 2.20
CA PHE A 25 8.31 -3.03 1.60
C PHE A 25 7.19 -2.34 2.35
N LEU A 26 6.61 -1.33 1.72
CA LEU A 26 5.48 -0.62 2.30
C LEU A 26 4.28 -1.56 2.43
N LYS A 27 3.80 -1.70 3.66
CA LYS A 27 2.56 -2.38 4.00
C LYS A 27 1.55 -1.33 4.45
N ASN A 28 0.52 -1.12 3.64
CA ASN A 28 -0.56 -0.19 3.98
C ASN A 28 -1.57 -0.89 4.90
N SER A 29 -2.08 -0.18 5.89
CA SER A 29 -3.22 -0.63 6.67
C SER A 29 -4.49 -0.57 5.81
N ALA A 30 -5.29 -1.63 5.80
CA ALA A 30 -6.53 -1.73 5.01
C ALA A 30 -7.68 -0.92 5.66
N SER A 31 -7.45 0.38 5.86
CA SER A 31 -8.43 1.31 6.41
C SER A 31 -9.70 1.30 5.54
N LYS A 32 -10.83 0.88 6.13
CA LYS A 32 -12.09 0.73 5.40
C LYS A 32 -12.66 2.09 4.99
N TYR A 33 -13.12 2.17 3.75
CA TYR A 33 -13.83 3.32 3.21
C TYR A 33 -15.02 2.86 2.37
N LYS A 34 -15.99 3.75 2.15
CA LYS A 34 -17.18 3.43 1.38
C LYS A 34 -16.80 3.28 -0.10
N GLN A 35 -17.02 2.09 -0.67
CA GLN A 35 -16.81 1.80 -2.09
C GLN A 35 -18.17 1.58 -2.74
N PHE A 36 -18.66 2.58 -3.48
CA PHE A 36 -20.01 2.56 -4.06
C PHE A 36 -21.07 2.01 -3.08
N ASN A 37 -21.87 1.02 -3.50
CA ASN A 37 -22.83 0.27 -2.69
C ASN A 37 -22.43 -1.22 -2.54
N ASN A 38 -21.14 -1.53 -2.66
CA ASN A 38 -20.64 -2.90 -2.61
C ASN A 38 -20.00 -3.22 -1.25
N GLU A 39 -19.71 -4.50 -1.01
CA GLU A 39 -18.83 -4.90 0.08
C GLU A 39 -17.43 -4.27 -0.08
N PHE A 40 -16.78 -3.95 1.03
CA PHE A 40 -15.46 -3.35 1.01
C PHE A 40 -14.40 -4.33 0.51
N ILE A 41 -13.69 -3.94 -0.54
CA ILE A 41 -12.56 -4.66 -1.12
C ILE A 41 -11.27 -3.95 -0.70
N PRO A 42 -10.40 -4.58 0.11
CA PRO A 42 -9.13 -3.96 0.53
C PRO A 42 -8.13 -3.87 -0.63
N ASN A 43 -7.13 -3.00 -0.47
CA ASN A 43 -5.94 -2.91 -1.34
C ASN A 43 -6.22 -2.64 -2.83
N LEU A 44 -7.30 -1.90 -3.12
CA LEU A 44 -7.55 -1.37 -4.46
C LEU A 44 -6.52 -0.30 -4.86
N SER A 45 -6.64 0.23 -6.07
CA SER A 45 -5.74 1.25 -6.59
C SER A 45 -5.79 2.51 -5.71
N ILE A 46 -4.67 3.25 -5.66
CA ILE A 46 -4.64 4.57 -5.01
C ILE A 46 -5.70 5.51 -5.60
N ILE A 47 -6.07 5.34 -6.87
CA ILE A 47 -7.12 6.11 -7.53
C ILE A 47 -8.47 5.91 -6.82
N ASP A 48 -8.78 4.69 -6.36
CA ASP A 48 -10.01 4.42 -5.61
C ASP A 48 -10.02 5.16 -4.27
N VAL A 49 -8.89 5.17 -3.57
CA VAL A 49 -8.76 5.93 -2.31
C VAL A 49 -9.00 7.41 -2.54
N LEU A 50 -8.45 7.98 -3.63
CA LEU A 50 -8.63 9.39 -4.00
C LEU A 50 -10.08 9.70 -4.42
N MET A 51 -10.76 8.77 -5.09
CA MET A 51 -12.13 8.95 -5.58
C MET A 51 -13.16 8.92 -4.45
N PHE A 52 -12.97 8.05 -3.44
CA PHE A 52 -13.99 7.78 -2.43
C PHE A 52 -13.76 8.44 -1.07
N ASN A 53 -12.68 9.21 -0.90
CA ASN A 53 -12.36 9.85 0.37
C ASN A 53 -12.09 11.35 0.20
N PRO A 54 -12.44 12.17 1.20
CA PRO A 54 -12.06 13.58 1.21
C PRO A 54 -10.55 13.75 1.46
N LYS A 55 -10.00 14.90 1.04
CA LYS A 55 -8.56 15.21 1.11
C LYS A 55 -7.92 14.98 2.48
N ASN A 56 -8.58 15.41 3.56
CA ASN A 56 -8.07 15.22 4.93
C ASN A 56 -7.91 13.74 5.27
N LYS A 57 -8.91 12.92 4.94
CA LYS A 57 -8.88 11.47 5.18
C LYS A 57 -7.83 10.77 4.31
N ILE A 58 -7.65 11.22 3.06
CA ILE A 58 -6.56 10.73 2.21
C ILE A 58 -5.20 10.97 2.87
N LEU A 59 -4.97 12.17 3.41
CA LEU A 59 -3.70 12.51 4.07
C LEU A 59 -3.46 11.69 5.35
N GLU A 60 -4.52 11.32 6.06
CA GLU A 60 -4.44 10.39 7.19
C GLU A 60 -4.10 8.97 6.72
N MET A 61 -4.82 8.47 5.71
CA MET A 61 -4.59 7.13 5.14
C MET A 61 -3.19 6.97 4.54
N LEU A 62 -2.62 8.02 3.95
CA LEU A 62 -1.25 7.98 3.41
C LEU A 62 -0.16 7.88 4.48
N LYS A 63 -0.47 8.21 5.74
CA LYS A 63 0.44 8.05 6.88
C LYS A 63 0.29 6.69 7.57
N ASP A 64 -0.72 5.92 7.19
CA ASP A 64 -1.10 4.65 7.81
C ASP A 64 -0.37 3.48 7.13
N TYR A 65 0.96 3.44 7.28
CA TYR A 65 1.80 2.39 6.70
C TYR A 65 2.85 1.87 7.69
N GLU A 66 3.28 0.64 7.43
CA GLU A 66 4.41 -0.04 8.07
C GLU A 66 5.51 -0.29 7.03
N LEU A 67 6.79 -0.32 7.47
CA LEU A 67 7.98 -0.60 6.64
C LEU A 67 8.48 -2.04 6.79
#